data_AF-A0A7R7BA07-F1
#
_entry.id   AF-A0A7R7BA07-F1
#
_cell.length_a   1.000
_cell.length_b   1.000
_cell.length_c   1.000
_cell.angle_alpha   90.00
_cell.angle_beta   90.00
_cell.angle_gamma   90.00
#
_symmetry.space_group_name_H-M   'P 1'
#
loop_
_entity.id
_entity.type
_entity.pdbx_description
1 polymer ?
#
loop_
_entity_poly.entity_id
_entity_poly.type
_entity_poly.pdbx_seq_one_letter_code
_entity_poly.pdbx_strand_id
1 'polypeptide(L)' 'MAMFTSGGVTAGIDFAFSIVAELAGPEVAQAIQLGIEYDPSPPFDSGHPEKASEAAAALMVHRNEKAHRGIRHALDHLAL' A
#
# COMPACT_ATOMS: atom_id res chain seq x y z
N MET A 1 15.88 -9.09 15.11
CA MET A 1 14.75 -9.19 14.18
C MET A 1 14.77 -7.95 13.31
N ALA A 2 14.84 -8.07 11.99
CA ALA A 2 14.74 -6.90 11.12
C ALA A 2 13.31 -6.35 11.15
N MET A 3 13.15 -5.03 11.25
CA MET A 3 11.86 -4.34 11.14
C MET A 3 11.70 -3.87 9.70
N PHE A 4 10.59 -4.26 9.08
CA PHE A 4 10.26 -3.88 7.72
C PHE A 4 8.94 -3.11 7.70
N THR A 5 8.88 -2.03 6.93
CA THR A 5 7.65 -1.28 6.67
C THR A 5 7.51 -1.06 5.17
N SER A 6 6.28 -1.11 4.68
CA SER A 6 5.93 -0.77 3.31
C SER A 6 4.94 0.39 3.31
N GLY A 7 4.73 1.00 2.15
CA GLY A 7 3.66 1.97 1.95
C GLY A 7 2.26 1.34 2.01
N GLY A 8 1.34 1.88 1.23
CA GLY A 8 -0.03 1.37 1.13
C GLY A 8 -0.12 -0.04 0.51
N VAL A 9 -1.35 -0.57 0.49
CA VAL A 9 -1.75 -1.92 0.07
C VAL A 9 -0.86 -2.54 -1.02
N THR A 10 -0.77 -1.91 -2.20
CA THR A 10 -0.06 -2.50 -3.35
C THR A 10 1.45 -2.46 -3.22
N ALA A 11 2.01 -1.47 -2.51
CA ALA A 11 3.46 -1.39 -2.23
C ALA A 11 3.93 -2.56 -1.35
N GLY A 12 3.03 -3.19 -0.59
CA GLY A 12 3.33 -4.42 0.15
C GLY A 12 3.63 -5.62 -0.76
N ILE A 13 3.03 -5.67 -1.96
CA ILE A 13 3.26 -6.74 -2.92
C ILE A 13 4.66 -6.60 -3.53
N ASP A 14 5.01 -5.39 -3.99
CA ASP A 14 6.36 -5.07 -4.49
C ASP A 14 7.43 -5.39 -3.45
N PHE A 15 7.16 -4.99 -2.20
CA PHE A 15 8.07 -5.20 -1.11
C PHE A 15 8.24 -6.70 -0.75
N ALA A 16 7.18 -7.50 -0.86
CA ALA A 16 7.26 -8.94 -0.63
C ALA A 16 8.20 -9.63 -1.64
N PHE A 17 8.21 -9.21 -2.92
CA PHE A 17 9.17 -9.76 -3.89
C PHE A 17 10.62 -9.45 -3.51
N SER A 18 10.90 -8.25 -2.97
CA SER A 18 12.23 -7.89 -2.46
C SER A 18 12.66 -8.83 -1.32
N ILE A 19 11.76 -9.09 -0.36
CA ILE A 19 12.03 -10.02 0.74
C ILE A 19 12.28 -11.44 0.21
N VAL A 20 11.44 -11.95 -0.70
CA VAL A 20 11.61 -13.30 -1.24
C VAL A 20 12.92 -13.41 -2.02
N ALA A 21 13.29 -12.38 -2.79
CA ALA A 21 14.56 -12.35 -3.51
C ALA A 21 15.76 -12.42 -2.56
N GLU A 22 15.70 -11.71 -1.42
CA GLU A 22 16.74 -11.75 -0.38
C GLU A 22 16.83 -13.12 0.32
N LEU A 23 15.68 -13.74 0.62
CA LEU A 23 15.63 -14.98 1.41
C LEU A 23 15.78 -16.26 0.59
N ALA A 24 15.29 -16.27 -0.64
CA ALA A 24 15.15 -17.47 -1.47
C ALA A 24 15.73 -17.31 -2.88
N GLY A 25 16.29 -16.14 -3.21
CA GLY A 25 16.89 -15.84 -4.51
C GLY A 25 15.92 -15.22 -5.52
N PRO A 26 16.45 -14.50 -6.53
CA PRO A 26 15.64 -13.75 -7.49
C PRO A 26 14.76 -14.63 -8.37
N GLU A 27 15.18 -15.85 -8.72
CA GLU A 27 14.41 -16.78 -9.55
C GLU A 27 13.12 -17.23 -8.85
N VAL A 28 13.16 -17.42 -7.52
CA VAL A 28 11.97 -17.77 -6.73
C VAL A 28 10.99 -16.60 -6.69
N ALA A 29 11.49 -15.37 -6.47
CA ALA A 29 10.66 -14.18 -6.50
C ALA A 29 9.98 -13.99 -7.87
N GLN A 30 10.73 -14.18 -8.97
CA GLN A 30 10.21 -14.11 -10.34
C GLN A 30 9.20 -15.23 -10.63
N ALA A 31 9.42 -16.45 -10.15
CA ALA A 31 8.48 -17.55 -10.30
C ALA A 31 7.15 -17.27 -9.58
N ILE A 32 7.20 -16.68 -8.37
CA ILE A 32 5.99 -16.24 -7.67
C ILE A 32 5.31 -15.10 -8.43
N GLN A 33 6.08 -14.11 -8.90
CA GLN A 33 5.57 -12.99 -9.69
C GLN A 33 4.78 -13.48 -10.91
N LEU A 34 5.35 -14.44 -11.65
CA LEU A 34 4.69 -15.10 -12.78
C LEU A 34 3.48 -15.93 -12.34
N GLY A 35 3.61 -16.69 -11.24
CA GLY A 35 2.56 -17.59 -10.76
C GLY A 35 1.26 -16.89 -10.34
N ILE A 36 1.33 -15.61 -10.00
CA ILE A 36 0.15 -14.78 -9.70
C ILE A 36 -0.15 -13.75 -10.80
N GLU A 37 0.56 -13.81 -11.92
CA GLU A 37 0.44 -12.86 -13.04
C GLU A 37 0.57 -11.39 -12.59
N TYR A 38 1.54 -11.10 -11.71
CA TYR A 38 1.77 -9.75 -11.23
C TYR A 38 2.47 -8.87 -12.29
N ASP A 39 1.66 -8.31 -13.18
CA ASP A 39 2.02 -7.35 -14.23
C ASP A 39 1.10 -6.12 -14.14
N PRO A 40 1.35 -5.21 -13.17
CA PRO A 40 0.45 -4.09 -12.94
C PRO A 40 0.51 -3.07 -14.08
N SER A 41 -0.62 -2.87 -14.76
CA SER A 41 -0.84 -1.79 -15.73
C SER A 41 -2.06 -0.94 -15.32
N PRO A 42 -1.93 -0.05 -14.31
CA PRO A 42 -3.05 0.74 -13.82
C PRO A 42 -3.67 1.60 -14.94
N PRO A 43 -5.00 1.66 -15.08
CA PRO A 43 -5.66 2.46 -16.11
C PRO A 43 -5.64 3.97 -15.83
N PHE A 44 -5.23 4.39 -14.62
CA PHE A 44 -5.19 5.79 -14.19
C PHE A 44 -3.89 6.07 -13.41
N ASP A 45 -3.28 7.24 -13.64
CA ASP A 45 -2.10 7.69 -12.91
C ASP A 45 -2.45 8.47 -11.63
N SER A 46 -3.29 7.90 -10.78
CA SER A 46 -3.76 8.55 -9.53
C SER A 46 -3.30 7.84 -8.26
N GLY A 47 -2.32 6.94 -8.37
CA GLY A 47 -1.82 6.12 -7.25
C GLY A 47 -0.97 6.87 -6.22
N HIS A 48 -0.57 8.11 -6.52
CA HIS A 48 0.22 8.96 -5.62
C HIS A 48 -0.48 10.32 -5.43
N PRO A 49 -0.45 10.93 -4.23
CA PRO A 49 -1.12 12.21 -3.99
C PRO A 49 -0.70 13.33 -4.96
N GLU A 50 0.57 13.36 -5.37
CA GLU A 50 1.09 14.35 -6.31
C GLU A 50 0.59 14.18 -7.76
N LYS A 51 0.04 13.00 -8.08
CA LYS A 51 -0.44 12.65 -9.43
C LYS A 51 -1.96 12.66 -9.53
N ALA A 52 -2.65 12.45 -8.41
CA ALA A 52 -4.10 12.48 -8.35
C ALA A 52 -4.65 13.89 -8.61
N SER A 53 -5.80 13.97 -9.30
CA SER A 53 -6.54 15.24 -9.40
C SER A 53 -7.09 15.66 -8.05
N GLU A 54 -7.30 16.97 -7.86
CA GLU A 54 -7.89 17.52 -6.64
C GLU A 54 -9.26 16.89 -6.34
N ALA A 55 -10.08 16.66 -7.37
CA ALA A 55 -11.37 16.00 -7.23
C ALA A 55 -11.24 14.54 -6.75
N ALA A 56 -10.29 13.77 -7.31
CA ALA A 56 -10.06 12.39 -6.89
C ALA A 56 -9.54 12.32 -5.45
N ALA A 57 -8.63 13.22 -5.09
CA ALA A 57 -8.12 13.34 -3.72
C ALA A 57 -9.25 13.71 -2.74
N ALA A 58 -10.10 14.69 -3.07
CA ALA A 58 -11.23 15.09 -2.24
C ALA A 58 -12.22 13.94 -2.01
N LEU A 59 -12.55 13.18 -3.06
CA LEU A 59 -13.41 12.00 -2.94
C LEU A 59 -12.80 10.92 -2.04
N MET A 60 -11.49 10.67 -2.15
CA MET A 60 -10.80 9.71 -1.29
C MET A 60 -10.77 10.18 0.18
N VAL A 61 -10.47 11.45 0.43
CA VAL A 61 -10.51 12.03 1.77
C VAL A 61 -11.91 11.90 2.36
N HIS A 62 -12.93 12.26 1.61
CA HIS A 62 -14.33 12.15 2.03
C HIS A 62 -14.71 10.72 2.41
N ARG A 63 -14.36 9.74 1.56
CA ARG A 63 -14.55 8.30 1.85
C ARG A 63 -13.92 7.91 3.19
N ASN A 64 -12.71 8.40 3.49
CA ASN A 64 -11.95 7.98 4.66
C ASN A 64 -12.33 8.75 5.95
N GLU A 65 -13.12 9.83 5.85
CA GLU A 65 -13.48 10.67 6.99
C GLU A 65 -14.05 9.90 8.18
N LYS A 66 -14.96 8.95 7.94
CA LYS A 66 -15.60 8.17 9.01
C LYS A 66 -14.56 7.35 9.79
N ALA A 67 -13.64 6.71 9.07
CA ALA A 67 -12.57 5.93 9.68
C ALA A 67 -11.61 6.83 10.45
N HIS A 68 -11.19 7.95 9.86
CA HIS A 68 -10.31 8.92 10.53
C HIS A 68 -10.94 9.51 11.79
N ARG A 69 -12.23 9.88 11.77
CA ARG A 69 -12.94 10.36 12.95
C ARG A 69 -13.05 9.29 14.04
N GLY A 70 -13.34 8.05 13.65
CA GLY A 70 -13.42 6.92 14.60
C GLY A 70 -12.09 6.65 15.29
N ILE A 71 -10.99 6.59 14.51
CA ILE A 71 -9.63 6.41 15.05
C ILE A 71 -9.28 7.57 15.98
N ARG A 72 -9.51 8.82 15.55
CA ARG A 72 -9.22 10.00 16.38
C ARG A 72 -9.97 9.95 17.70
N HIS A 73 -11.28 9.70 17.67
CA HIS A 73 -12.08 9.57 18.88
C HIS A 73 -11.56 8.44 19.79
N ALA A 74 -11.22 7.27 19.22
CA ALA A 74 -10.65 6.17 19.99
C ALA A 74 -9.31 6.54 20.64
N LEU A 75 -8.44 7.26 19.92
CA LEU A 75 -7.17 7.77 20.46
C LEU A 75 -7.39 8.81 21.57
N ASP A 76 -8.35 9.71 21.40
CA ASP A 76 -8.71 10.71 22.42
C ASP A 76 -9.18 10.03 23.72
N HIS A 77 -9.91 8.90 23.62
CA HIS A 77 -10.33 8.09 24.78
C HIS A 77 -9.20 7.31 25.43
N LEU A 78 -8.11 7.06 24.72
CA LEU A 78 -6.93 6.35 25.25
C LEU A 78 -5.96 7.30 25.97
N ALA A 79 -6.17 8.61 25.91
CA ALA A 79 -5.40 9.65 26.59
C ALA A 79 -3.88 9.34 26.64
N LEU A 80 -3.25 9.38 25.46
CA LEU A 80 -1.83 9.74 25.29
C LEU A 80 -1.72 11.23 25.04
#